data_AF-A0A098BUA4-F1
#
_entry.id   AF-A0A098BUA4-F1
#
_cell.length_a   1.000
_cell.length_b   1.000
_cell.length_c   1.000
_cell.angle_alpha   90.00
_cell.angle_beta   90.00
_cell.angle_gamma   90.00
#
_symmetry.space_group_name_H-M   'P 1'
#
loop_
_entity.id
_entity.type
_entity.pdbx_description
1 polymer ?
#
loop_
_entity_poly.entity_id
_entity_poly.type
_entity_poly.pdbx_seq_one_letter_code
_entity_poly.pdbx_strand_id
1 'polypeptide(L)'
;MARKIVTIDEDSKALPDVAREAIDARIGAVGDPKYLSKAAADATYAPTDVVESAGLVALSESSGLSLAAVDANGNLSWFGVDNTGGIPRYTADAINKAIGTSTVTIPNACHEWWILDAYTWLPAEQRMIATVYGTDGSIRACEWRPGMGLTVNVVVGSTPIVDDHNAPGHWVKPGRRAVLCWQRHANDNKLRVAVSAPGPDVASWQDSVVTEATIADEVSYGSPLHIASLSDADQDTFWIPVRVAAGVSWRFQQISVNQSTGAVTVGPVRFFVQSSGGQFYCSFADANKTSGNQVIRVAAYHNPAMADNHIWYMEIDCVTGDVTSPVHAAGAPFTNVLSATSDVQLNGNQASPAITPIMAHSASVDRRMFYVSPGPYKPRVAYAEWAAGSPDAAMYRVYDVQAGTSKDIATAGPRFGYTAEANYLAGMCFESPAVDDTVYVARNLPVKTIERHWTGRGGAASMKILAASTTTTPIRPLCAKGNGPALMFFDMRQYADFAPLGDVRSVNAK
;
A
#
# COMPACT_ATOMS: atom_id res chain seq x y z
N MET A 1 -36.24 9.05 -48.11
CA MET A 1 -37.60 9.21 -47.54
C MET A 1 -37.58 10.34 -46.51
N ALA A 2 -38.76 10.74 -46.02
CA ALA A 2 -39.04 11.77 -44.99
C ALA A 2 -37.85 12.48 -44.30
N ARG A 3 -37.80 13.81 -44.42
CA ARG A 3 -37.11 14.67 -43.44
C ARG A 3 -37.82 14.53 -42.08
N LYS A 4 -37.06 14.52 -40.98
CA LYS A 4 -37.59 14.86 -39.66
C LYS A 4 -36.76 15.99 -39.07
N ILE A 5 -37.30 17.20 -39.13
CA ILE A 5 -36.80 18.33 -38.35
C ILE A 5 -37.20 18.06 -36.89
N VAL A 6 -36.27 18.27 -35.97
CA VAL A 6 -36.56 18.41 -34.53
C VAL A 6 -35.97 19.76 -34.12
N THR A 7 -36.76 20.56 -33.40
CA THR A 7 -36.44 21.94 -33.06
C THR A 7 -35.37 22.00 -31.97
N ILE A 8 -34.60 23.09 -31.96
CA ILE A 8 -33.79 23.50 -30.80
C ILE A 8 -34.76 23.87 -29.67
N ASP A 9 -34.40 23.51 -28.43
CA ASP A 9 -35.08 23.93 -27.20
C ASP A 9 -33.99 24.47 -26.25
N GLU A 10 -34.07 25.75 -25.87
CA GLU A 10 -32.94 26.49 -25.27
C GLU A 10 -32.77 26.25 -23.75
N ASP A 11 -33.63 25.42 -23.13
CA ASP A 11 -33.90 25.46 -21.69
C ASP A 11 -33.35 24.26 -20.86
N SER A 12 -32.27 23.60 -21.32
CA SER A 12 -31.64 22.46 -20.61
C SER A 12 -30.35 22.83 -19.84
N LYS A 13 -30.50 22.88 -18.51
CA LYS A 13 -29.48 23.06 -17.46
C LYS A 13 -28.56 21.83 -17.37
N ALA A 14 -27.28 21.91 -16.97
CA ALA A 14 -26.40 23.06 -16.71
C ALA A 14 -24.92 22.58 -16.72
N LEU A 15 -23.97 23.48 -16.98
CA LEU A 15 -22.54 23.25 -16.72
C LEU A 15 -22.22 23.38 -15.22
N PRO A 16 -21.23 22.64 -14.67
CA PRO A 16 -20.71 22.88 -13.32
C PRO A 16 -20.12 24.29 -13.20
N ASP A 17 -20.41 25.00 -12.11
CA ASP A 17 -20.09 26.43 -11.99
C ASP A 17 -18.59 26.75 -12.12
N VAL A 18 -17.69 25.82 -11.77
CA VAL A 18 -16.23 25.96 -11.96
C VAL A 18 -15.84 26.14 -13.44
N ALA A 19 -16.56 25.48 -14.36
CA ALA A 19 -16.35 25.66 -15.81
C ALA A 19 -16.90 27.02 -16.29
N ARG A 20 -17.92 27.55 -15.59
CA ARG A 20 -18.54 28.85 -15.86
C ARG A 20 -17.63 29.99 -15.44
N GLU A 21 -17.08 29.94 -14.22
CA GLU A 21 -16.09 30.89 -13.71
C GLU A 21 -14.84 30.94 -14.59
N ALA A 22 -14.36 29.79 -15.09
CA ALA A 22 -13.20 29.74 -16.00
C ALA A 22 -13.46 30.40 -17.38
N ILE A 23 -14.71 30.44 -17.83
CA ILE A 23 -15.13 31.13 -19.06
C ILE A 23 -15.34 32.62 -18.78
N ASP A 24 -16.12 32.96 -17.75
CA ASP A 24 -16.44 34.34 -17.38
C ASP A 24 -15.18 35.13 -16.96
N ALA A 25 -14.18 34.49 -16.33
CA ALA A 25 -12.88 35.11 -16.03
C ALA A 25 -12.03 35.45 -17.28
N ARG A 26 -12.39 34.93 -18.47
CA ARG A 26 -11.81 35.36 -19.76
C ARG A 26 -12.69 36.36 -20.51
N ILE A 27 -13.97 36.50 -20.13
CA ILE A 27 -14.88 37.50 -20.68
C ILE A 27 -14.73 38.79 -19.85
N GLY A 28 -13.66 39.53 -20.15
CA GLY A 28 -13.42 40.85 -19.56
C GLY A 28 -14.60 41.80 -19.74
N ALA A 29 -14.84 42.66 -18.75
CA ALA A 29 -16.03 43.49 -18.67
C ALA A 29 -16.28 44.35 -19.93
N VAL A 30 -17.56 44.54 -20.27
CA VAL A 30 -18.04 45.23 -21.48
C VAL A 30 -17.39 46.61 -21.66
N GLY A 31 -16.39 46.70 -22.52
CA GLY A 31 -15.77 47.98 -22.90
C GLY A 31 -14.34 47.94 -23.47
N ASP A 32 -13.51 46.94 -23.14
CA ASP A 32 -12.12 46.89 -23.63
C ASP A 32 -12.00 46.17 -24.99
N PRO A 33 -11.51 46.82 -26.07
CA PRO A 33 -11.37 46.23 -27.40
C PRO A 33 -10.29 45.14 -27.52
N LYS A 34 -9.58 44.78 -26.44
CA LYS A 34 -8.65 43.63 -26.42
C LYS A 34 -9.33 42.27 -26.22
N TYR A 35 -10.61 42.25 -25.85
CA TYR A 35 -11.36 41.02 -25.58
C TYR A 35 -12.37 40.76 -26.70
N LEU A 36 -12.51 39.49 -27.11
CA LEU A 36 -13.55 39.09 -28.05
C LEU A 36 -14.93 39.32 -27.41
N SER A 37 -15.89 39.84 -28.18
CA SER A 37 -17.29 39.80 -27.78
C SER A 37 -17.74 38.35 -27.64
N LYS A 38 -18.73 38.07 -26.79
CA LYS A 38 -19.22 36.69 -26.58
C LYS A 38 -19.55 35.99 -27.91
N ALA A 39 -20.32 36.64 -28.79
CA ALA A 39 -20.64 36.09 -30.11
C ALA A 39 -19.42 35.85 -31.02
N ALA A 40 -18.32 36.62 -30.87
CA ALA A 40 -17.08 36.38 -31.58
C ALA A 40 -16.24 35.26 -30.94
N ALA A 41 -16.29 35.09 -29.62
CA ALA A 41 -15.67 33.97 -28.92
C ALA A 41 -16.40 32.65 -29.26
N ASP A 42 -17.73 32.63 -29.18
CA ASP A 42 -18.58 31.50 -29.53
C ASP A 42 -18.37 31.08 -31.02
N ALA A 43 -18.13 32.04 -31.92
CA ALA A 43 -17.80 31.79 -33.33
C ALA A 43 -16.32 31.43 -33.61
N THR A 44 -15.39 31.69 -32.68
CA THR A 44 -13.96 31.34 -32.79
C THR A 44 -13.64 30.01 -32.11
N TYR A 45 -14.46 29.62 -31.12
CA TYR A 45 -14.32 28.39 -30.33
C TYR A 45 -15.55 27.47 -30.49
N ALA A 46 -16.11 27.41 -31.70
CA ALA A 46 -17.06 26.36 -32.06
C ALA A 46 -16.42 24.99 -31.79
N PRO A 47 -17.02 24.12 -30.94
CA PRO A 47 -16.34 22.88 -30.51
C PRO A 47 -16.01 21.91 -31.65
N THR A 48 -16.73 22.01 -32.77
CA THR A 48 -16.57 21.21 -34.00
C THR A 48 -15.15 21.22 -34.54
N ASP A 49 -14.56 22.40 -34.68
CA ASP A 49 -13.40 22.61 -35.55
C ASP A 49 -12.12 22.02 -34.93
N VAL A 50 -12.02 22.04 -33.60
CA VAL A 50 -10.96 21.37 -32.84
C VAL A 50 -11.19 19.85 -32.81
N VAL A 51 -12.44 19.42 -32.63
CA VAL A 51 -12.83 18.00 -32.56
C VAL A 51 -12.56 17.26 -33.88
N GLU A 52 -12.98 17.81 -35.02
CA GLU A 52 -12.73 17.20 -36.34
C GLU A 52 -11.23 17.15 -36.67
N SER A 53 -10.46 18.18 -36.29
CA SER A 53 -9.00 18.22 -36.53
C SER A 53 -8.23 17.09 -35.82
N ALA A 54 -8.81 16.52 -34.75
CA ALA A 54 -8.26 15.40 -34.00
C ALA A 54 -8.80 14.02 -34.44
N GLY A 55 -9.65 13.95 -35.48
CA GLY A 55 -10.32 12.72 -35.90
C GLY A 55 -11.41 12.24 -34.93
N LEU A 56 -11.93 13.15 -34.10
CA LEU A 56 -13.05 12.89 -33.20
C LEU A 56 -14.36 13.35 -33.87
N VAL A 57 -15.46 12.67 -33.54
CA VAL A 57 -16.82 13.05 -33.94
C VAL A 57 -17.63 13.35 -32.68
N ALA A 58 -18.25 14.53 -32.63
CA ALA A 58 -19.23 14.88 -31.62
C ALA A 58 -20.60 14.28 -32.01
N LEU A 59 -21.18 13.46 -31.13
CA LEU A 59 -22.55 12.96 -31.30
C LEU A 59 -23.55 13.95 -30.67
N SER A 60 -24.76 14.04 -31.24
CA SER A 60 -25.65 15.17 -30.97
C SER A 60 -26.14 15.27 -29.52
N GLU A 61 -26.37 16.51 -29.09
CA GLU A 61 -26.59 16.95 -27.70
C GLU A 61 -27.72 16.21 -26.97
N SER A 62 -28.67 15.61 -27.70
CA SER A 62 -29.73 14.74 -27.18
C SER A 62 -29.24 13.50 -26.40
N SER A 63 -27.93 13.26 -26.34
CA SER A 63 -27.30 12.19 -25.54
C SER A 63 -26.32 12.67 -24.46
N GLY A 64 -26.02 13.98 -24.38
CA GLY A 64 -24.86 14.47 -23.63
C GLY A 64 -23.54 14.23 -24.38
N LEU A 65 -22.50 15.00 -24.04
CA LEU A 65 -21.25 15.04 -24.79
C LEU A 65 -20.44 13.74 -24.65
N SER A 66 -20.54 12.90 -25.69
CA SER A 66 -19.67 11.76 -25.92
C SER A 66 -18.86 11.99 -27.21
N LEU A 67 -17.53 11.97 -27.08
CA LEU A 67 -16.59 12.07 -28.18
C LEU A 67 -16.29 10.66 -28.68
N ALA A 68 -16.39 10.43 -30.00
CA ALA A 68 -16.04 9.15 -30.59
C ALA A 68 -14.84 9.31 -31.53
N ALA A 69 -13.77 8.56 -31.28
CA ALA A 69 -12.70 8.37 -32.27
C ALA A 69 -13.12 7.22 -33.20
N VAL A 70 -12.97 7.40 -34.51
CA VAL A 70 -13.24 6.36 -35.51
C VAL A 70 -11.92 5.90 -36.10
N ASP A 71 -11.60 4.60 -36.02
CA ASP A 71 -10.39 4.08 -36.65
C ASP A 71 -10.52 3.97 -38.18
N ALA A 72 -9.41 3.70 -38.87
CA ALA A 72 -9.38 3.56 -40.34
C ALA A 72 -10.22 2.38 -40.89
N ASN A 73 -10.80 1.54 -40.02
CA ASN A 73 -11.69 0.44 -40.36
C ASN A 73 -13.16 0.72 -40.02
N GLY A 74 -13.47 1.89 -39.42
CA GLY A 74 -14.82 2.28 -38.98
C GLY A 74 -15.19 1.91 -37.54
N ASN A 75 -14.24 1.46 -36.71
CA ASN A 75 -14.49 1.09 -35.32
C ASN A 75 -14.60 2.32 -34.42
N LEU A 76 -15.68 2.40 -33.64
CA LEU A 76 -15.94 3.49 -32.67
C LEU A 76 -15.25 3.23 -31.33
N SER A 77 -14.37 4.14 -30.92
CA SER A 77 -13.78 4.20 -29.57
C SER A 77 -14.32 5.41 -28.80
N TRP A 78 -14.89 5.16 -27.62
CA TRP A 78 -15.67 6.14 -26.87
C TRP A 78 -14.82 6.88 -25.81
N PHE A 79 -14.86 8.21 -25.83
CA PHE A 79 -14.30 9.12 -24.83
C PHE A 79 -15.41 9.98 -24.22
N GLY A 80 -15.53 9.99 -22.90
CA GLY A 80 -16.50 10.81 -22.16
C GLY A 80 -17.27 10.03 -21.10
N VAL A 81 -18.38 10.61 -20.65
CA VAL A 81 -19.38 9.97 -19.80
C VAL A 81 -20.67 9.73 -20.59
N ASP A 82 -21.45 8.74 -20.18
CA ASP A 82 -22.80 8.51 -20.70
C ASP A 82 -23.85 9.44 -20.06
N ASN A 83 -25.09 9.33 -20.53
CA ASN A 83 -26.25 10.12 -20.09
C ASN A 83 -26.55 10.04 -18.58
N THR A 84 -25.93 9.11 -17.85
CA THR A 84 -26.08 8.91 -16.39
C THR A 84 -24.87 9.40 -15.59
N GLY A 85 -23.83 9.91 -16.25
CA GLY A 85 -22.52 10.21 -15.66
C GLY A 85 -21.61 8.98 -15.53
N GLY A 86 -22.02 7.83 -16.07
CA GLY A 86 -21.23 6.60 -16.08
C GLY A 86 -20.13 6.62 -17.13
N ILE A 87 -19.12 5.75 -16.99
CA ILE A 87 -18.14 5.52 -18.06
C ILE A 87 -18.78 4.57 -19.09
N PRO A 88 -18.85 4.94 -20.39
CA PRO A 88 -19.46 4.10 -21.42
C PRO A 88 -18.86 2.68 -21.41
N ARG A 89 -19.72 1.66 -21.55
CA ARG A 89 -19.32 0.25 -21.34
C ARG A 89 -18.08 -0.16 -22.15
N TYR A 90 -17.96 0.25 -23.41
CA TYR A 90 -16.78 -0.06 -24.22
C TYR A 90 -15.50 0.60 -23.69
N THR A 91 -15.58 1.81 -23.16
CA THR A 91 -14.48 2.49 -22.46
C THR A 91 -14.14 1.79 -21.16
N ALA A 92 -15.13 1.35 -20.39
CA ALA A 92 -14.93 0.56 -19.17
C ALA A 92 -14.29 -0.81 -19.47
N ASP A 93 -14.76 -1.53 -20.50
CA ASP A 93 -14.19 -2.81 -20.95
C ASP A 93 -12.76 -2.63 -21.51
N ALA A 94 -12.48 -1.51 -22.20
CA ALA A 94 -11.13 -1.15 -22.66
C ALA A 94 -10.19 -0.77 -21.50
N ILE A 95 -10.68 -0.02 -20.50
CA ILE A 95 -9.96 0.29 -19.25
C ILE A 95 -9.68 -1.00 -18.47
N ASN A 96 -10.67 -1.88 -18.30
CA ASN A 96 -10.51 -3.19 -17.66
C ASN A 96 -9.48 -4.06 -18.39
N LYS A 97 -9.47 -4.04 -19.73
CA LYS A 97 -8.44 -4.71 -20.54
C LYS A 97 -7.06 -4.09 -20.35
N ALA A 98 -6.96 -2.76 -20.37
CA ALA A 98 -5.71 -2.04 -20.15
C ALA A 98 -5.14 -2.29 -18.74
N ILE A 99 -5.97 -2.24 -17.70
CA ILE A 99 -5.65 -2.68 -16.34
C ILE A 99 -5.15 -4.14 -16.35
N GLY A 100 -5.86 -5.02 -17.05
CA GLY A 100 -5.54 -6.43 -17.14
C GLY A 100 -4.19 -6.74 -17.80
N THR A 101 -3.66 -5.84 -18.64
CA THR A 101 -2.39 -5.99 -19.36
C THR A 101 -1.28 -5.03 -18.92
N SER A 102 -1.56 -4.00 -18.12
CA SER A 102 -0.56 -3.00 -17.73
C SER A 102 0.30 -3.50 -16.57
N THR A 103 1.61 -3.30 -16.69
CA THR A 103 2.56 -3.49 -15.59
C THR A 103 2.99 -2.14 -15.00
N VAL A 104 3.22 -2.13 -13.69
CA VAL A 104 3.97 -1.07 -13.01
C VAL A 104 5.45 -1.36 -13.22
N THR A 105 6.22 -0.31 -13.52
CA THR A 105 7.67 -0.29 -13.35
C THR A 105 8.04 1.03 -12.69
N ILE A 106 8.66 0.98 -11.51
CA ILE A 106 9.29 2.14 -10.86
C ILE A 106 10.80 1.87 -10.86
N PRO A 107 11.59 2.55 -11.72
CA PRO A 107 13.01 2.28 -11.85
C PRO A 107 13.80 2.81 -10.65
N ASN A 108 14.98 2.21 -10.40
CA ASN A 108 15.95 2.64 -9.38
C ASN A 108 15.34 2.71 -7.96
N ALA A 109 14.52 1.74 -7.57
CA ALA A 109 13.66 1.87 -6.38
C ALA A 109 13.48 0.55 -5.60
N CYS A 110 13.44 0.63 -4.27
CA CYS A 110 13.18 -0.49 -3.37
C CYS A 110 12.22 -0.15 -2.21
N HIS A 111 11.98 -1.12 -1.34
CA HIS A 111 11.14 -1.02 -0.14
C HIS A 111 11.67 -1.96 0.97
N GLU A 112 11.19 -1.84 2.21
CA GLU A 112 11.56 -2.72 3.34
C GLU A 112 10.42 -3.70 3.71
N TRP A 113 10.74 -4.90 4.22
CA TRP A 113 9.77 -5.97 4.47
C TRP A 113 8.96 -5.73 5.74
N TRP A 114 9.51 -5.04 6.72
CA TRP A 114 8.80 -4.75 7.97
C TRP A 114 7.80 -3.58 7.82
N ILE A 115 7.67 -3.05 6.60
CA ILE A 115 6.74 -2.00 6.20
C ILE A 115 5.77 -2.61 5.17
N LEU A 116 4.51 -2.81 5.57
CA LEU A 116 3.51 -3.52 4.74
C LEU A 116 2.90 -2.61 3.65
N ASP A 117 2.60 -1.36 3.98
CA ASP A 117 1.83 -0.43 3.12
C ASP A 117 2.73 0.33 2.14
N ALA A 118 3.32 -0.41 1.20
CA ALA A 118 4.19 0.14 0.14
C ALA A 118 3.43 0.88 -0.97
N TYR A 119 2.18 0.48 -1.23
CA TYR A 119 1.33 1.07 -2.26
C TYR A 119 -0.17 0.90 -1.97
N THR A 120 -0.93 1.92 -2.35
CA THR A 120 -2.39 2.01 -2.22
C THR A 120 -3.01 2.13 -3.61
N TRP A 121 -4.09 1.37 -3.85
CA TRP A 121 -4.91 1.47 -5.05
C TRP A 121 -6.18 2.26 -4.76
N LEU A 122 -6.49 3.23 -5.62
CA LEU A 122 -7.68 4.07 -5.52
C LEU A 122 -8.68 3.70 -6.63
N PRO A 123 -9.59 2.73 -6.41
CA PRO A 123 -10.42 2.15 -7.47
C PRO A 123 -11.43 3.13 -8.09
N ALA A 124 -11.88 4.14 -7.36
CA ALA A 124 -12.73 5.20 -7.91
C ALA A 124 -11.96 6.16 -8.85
N GLU A 125 -10.65 6.28 -8.65
CA GLU A 125 -9.78 7.24 -9.34
C GLU A 125 -8.87 6.55 -10.38
N GLN A 126 -8.93 5.21 -10.46
CA GLN A 126 -8.16 4.33 -11.34
C GLN A 126 -6.65 4.61 -11.32
N ARG A 127 -6.11 4.96 -10.13
CA ARG A 127 -4.69 5.23 -9.91
C ARG A 127 -4.10 4.40 -8.77
N MET A 128 -2.82 4.16 -8.88
CA MET A 128 -1.97 3.62 -7.83
C MET A 128 -1.09 4.72 -7.27
N ILE A 129 -0.97 4.79 -5.94
CA ILE A 129 0.00 5.64 -5.27
C ILE A 129 0.97 4.74 -4.51
N ALA A 130 2.27 4.91 -4.74
CA ALA A 130 3.33 4.12 -4.10
C ALA A 130 4.38 5.05 -3.47
N THR A 131 5.03 4.59 -2.40
CA THR A 131 6.17 5.27 -1.80
C THR A 131 7.36 4.33 -1.77
N VAL A 132 8.51 4.80 -2.22
CA VAL A 132 9.69 3.96 -2.47
C VAL A 132 10.97 4.65 -2.06
N TYR A 133 12.02 3.85 -1.88
CA TYR A 133 13.37 4.31 -1.60
C TYR A 133 14.23 4.29 -2.86
N GLY A 134 14.90 5.39 -3.20
CA GLY A 134 15.73 5.52 -4.40
C GLY A 134 17.18 5.05 -4.20
N THR A 135 17.82 4.58 -5.29
CA THR A 135 19.27 4.25 -5.31
C THR A 135 20.20 5.42 -4.99
N ASP A 136 19.70 6.64 -5.11
CA ASP A 136 20.33 7.91 -4.77
C ASP A 136 20.11 8.32 -3.30
N GLY A 137 19.50 7.46 -2.49
CA GLY A 137 19.16 7.73 -1.09
C GLY A 137 17.92 8.61 -0.89
N SER A 138 17.19 8.92 -1.97
CA SER A 138 15.97 9.73 -1.93
C SER A 138 14.76 8.95 -1.41
N ILE A 139 13.86 9.67 -0.75
CA ILE A 139 12.51 9.22 -0.41
C ILE A 139 11.58 9.69 -1.51
N ARG A 140 10.88 8.78 -2.19
CA ARG A 140 10.07 9.10 -3.37
C ARG A 140 8.60 8.76 -3.16
N ALA A 141 7.74 9.59 -3.74
CA ALA A 141 6.33 9.30 -3.91
C ALA A 141 5.98 9.25 -5.40
N CYS A 142 5.17 8.28 -5.78
CA CYS A 142 4.89 7.93 -7.16
C CYS A 142 3.38 7.75 -7.40
N GLU A 143 2.88 8.30 -8.52
CA GLU A 143 1.56 7.96 -9.07
C GLU A 143 1.76 7.13 -10.34
N TRP A 144 0.99 6.06 -10.48
CA TRP A 144 0.90 5.27 -11.71
C TRP A 144 -0.57 5.10 -12.11
N ARG A 145 -0.83 5.10 -13.42
CA ARG A 145 -2.16 4.84 -13.99
C ARG A 145 -2.11 3.76 -15.09
N PRO A 146 -3.11 2.86 -15.17
CA PRO A 146 -3.22 1.87 -16.24
C PRO A 146 -3.15 2.53 -17.63
N GLY A 147 -2.42 1.92 -18.56
CA GLY A 147 -2.22 2.45 -19.92
C GLY A 147 -1.36 3.72 -20.04
N MET A 148 -1.20 4.52 -18.97
CA MET A 148 -0.37 5.73 -18.95
C MET A 148 1.03 5.50 -18.38
N GLY A 149 1.18 4.51 -17.49
CA GLY A 149 2.43 4.27 -16.77
C GLY A 149 2.60 5.19 -15.55
N LEU A 150 3.85 5.55 -15.25
CA LEU A 150 4.23 6.41 -14.13
C LEU A 150 3.91 7.88 -14.46
N THR A 151 2.87 8.43 -13.84
CA THR A 151 2.34 9.78 -14.10
C THR A 151 2.94 10.85 -13.19
N VAL A 152 3.37 10.49 -11.98
CA VAL A 152 4.09 11.38 -11.03
C VAL A 152 5.23 10.60 -10.38
N ASN A 153 6.38 11.24 -10.20
CA ASN A 153 7.53 10.71 -9.44
C ASN A 153 8.29 11.88 -8.82
N VAL A 154 8.05 12.14 -7.53
CA VAL A 154 8.64 13.28 -6.80
C VAL A 154 9.54 12.82 -5.66
N VAL A 155 10.56 13.61 -5.35
CA VAL A 155 11.42 13.44 -4.17
C VAL A 155 10.80 14.23 -3.02
N VAL A 156 10.52 13.53 -1.92
CA VAL A 156 9.86 14.04 -0.69
C VAL A 156 10.89 14.29 0.42
N GLY A 157 12.07 13.71 0.30
CA GLY A 157 13.16 13.83 1.26
C GLY A 157 14.36 12.96 0.87
N SER A 158 15.34 12.84 1.76
CA SER A 158 16.52 12.00 1.53
C SER A 158 17.16 11.49 2.82
N THR A 159 18.08 10.55 2.65
CA THR A 159 18.90 9.94 3.70
C THR A 159 20.36 9.95 3.26
N PRO A 160 21.33 10.03 4.21
CA PRO A 160 22.75 10.20 3.88
C PRO A 160 23.46 8.90 3.45
N ILE A 161 22.81 7.74 3.58
CA ILE A 161 23.35 6.41 3.32
C ILE A 161 22.29 5.63 2.57
N VAL A 162 22.65 5.00 1.45
CA VAL A 162 21.78 4.10 0.67
C VAL A 162 21.58 2.80 1.47
N ASP A 163 20.43 2.68 2.12
CA ASP A 163 20.04 1.54 2.95
C ASP A 163 18.52 1.32 2.77
N ASP A 164 18.13 0.12 2.38
CA ASP A 164 16.74 -0.25 2.11
C ASP A 164 15.82 -0.15 3.34
N HIS A 165 16.39 -0.31 4.52
CA HIS A 165 15.70 -0.14 5.80
C HIS A 165 15.24 1.33 6.05
N ASN A 166 15.69 2.29 5.24
CA ASN A 166 15.19 3.67 5.20
C ASN A 166 13.86 3.84 4.45
N ALA A 167 13.30 2.78 3.87
CA ALA A 167 12.09 2.88 3.04
C ALA A 167 10.91 3.57 3.75
N PRO A 168 10.11 4.37 3.01
CA PRO A 168 8.96 5.06 3.55
C PRO A 168 7.72 4.18 3.62
N GLY A 169 6.98 4.25 4.73
CA GLY A 169 5.59 3.79 4.79
C GLY A 169 4.61 4.95 4.56
N HIS A 170 3.39 4.67 4.08
CA HIS A 170 2.36 5.69 3.91
C HIS A 170 0.95 5.27 4.26
N TRP A 171 0.07 6.27 4.34
CA TRP A 171 -1.38 6.11 4.31
C TRP A 171 -1.99 7.08 3.30
N VAL A 172 -2.92 6.57 2.51
CA VAL A 172 -3.59 7.26 1.40
C VAL A 172 -5.07 6.89 1.44
N LYS A 173 -5.95 7.88 1.29
CA LYS A 173 -7.41 7.70 1.23
C LYS A 173 -8.06 8.80 0.39
N PRO A 174 -9.05 8.52 -0.47
CA PRO A 174 -9.78 9.54 -1.22
C PRO A 174 -10.38 10.62 -0.30
N GLY A 175 -10.37 11.87 -0.76
CA GLY A 175 -10.94 13.01 -0.01
C GLY A 175 -10.18 13.42 1.25
N ARG A 176 -8.96 12.91 1.49
CA ARG A 176 -8.11 13.25 2.64
C ARG A 176 -6.75 13.78 2.18
N ARG A 177 -5.91 14.19 3.13
CA ARG A 177 -4.47 14.36 2.89
C ARG A 177 -3.75 13.01 3.08
N ALA A 178 -2.83 12.68 2.19
CA ALA A 178 -1.96 11.51 2.34
C ALA A 178 -0.82 11.81 3.31
N VAL A 179 -0.35 10.78 4.00
CA VAL A 179 0.73 10.85 4.98
C VAL A 179 1.83 9.88 4.57
N LEU A 180 3.05 10.36 4.47
CA LEU A 180 4.26 9.57 4.20
C LEU A 180 5.20 9.74 5.40
N CYS A 181 5.73 8.65 5.95
CA CYS A 181 6.76 8.71 6.98
C CYS A 181 7.97 7.83 6.70
N TRP A 182 9.14 8.25 7.18
CA TRP A 182 10.41 7.52 7.01
C TRP A 182 11.39 7.77 8.17
N GLN A 183 12.49 7.03 8.15
CA GLN A 183 13.51 6.96 9.19
C GLN A 183 14.92 7.11 8.59
N ARG A 184 15.94 7.08 9.45
CA ARG A 184 17.30 6.66 9.08
C ARG A 184 17.65 5.46 9.95
N HIS A 185 17.77 4.28 9.35
CA HIS A 185 17.87 2.95 9.99
C HIS A 185 18.79 2.94 11.21
N ALA A 186 18.18 3.08 12.40
CA ALA A 186 18.85 3.19 13.70
C ALA A 186 20.01 4.23 13.77
N ASN A 187 20.03 5.23 12.88
CA ASN A 187 21.10 6.23 12.77
C ASN A 187 20.70 7.59 13.38
N ASP A 188 19.41 7.86 13.55
CA ASP A 188 18.93 8.90 14.45
C ASP A 188 17.59 8.50 15.09
N ASN A 189 17.17 9.27 16.09
CA ASN A 189 15.96 9.04 16.88
C ASN A 189 14.73 9.76 16.31
N LYS A 190 14.70 9.98 14.98
CA LYS A 190 13.76 10.89 14.33
C LYS A 190 12.93 10.19 13.25
N LEU A 191 11.64 10.07 13.53
CA LEU A 191 10.64 9.72 12.52
C LEU A 191 10.26 11.00 11.76
N ARG A 192 10.39 10.98 10.43
CA ARG A 192 10.04 12.10 9.54
C ARG A 192 8.68 11.87 8.94
N VAL A 193 7.90 12.94 8.81
CA VAL A 193 6.51 12.92 8.33
C VAL A 193 6.29 14.04 7.31
N ALA A 194 5.77 13.69 6.13
CA ALA A 194 5.34 14.64 5.10
C ALA A 194 3.87 14.41 4.74
N VAL A 195 3.11 15.50 4.56
CA VAL A 195 1.66 15.48 4.34
C VAL A 195 1.31 16.18 3.04
N SER A 196 0.53 15.53 2.18
CA SER A 196 0.13 16.07 0.88
C SER A 196 -0.89 17.21 0.97
N ALA A 197 -1.13 17.91 -0.14
CA ALA A 197 -2.36 18.63 -0.38
C ALA A 197 -3.59 17.68 -0.37
N PRO A 198 -4.82 18.19 -0.16
CA PRO A 198 -6.03 17.36 -0.12
C PRO A 198 -6.30 16.66 -1.46
N GLY A 199 -6.89 15.45 -1.43
CA GLY A 199 -7.26 14.71 -2.65
C GLY A 199 -6.18 13.73 -3.11
N PRO A 200 -5.55 13.01 -2.16
CA PRO A 200 -4.16 12.51 -2.24
C PRO A 200 -3.34 13.02 -3.44
N ASP A 201 -2.97 14.29 -3.44
CA ASP A 201 -2.11 14.85 -4.50
C ASP A 201 -0.65 14.43 -4.28
N VAL A 202 -0.17 13.50 -5.11
CA VAL A 202 1.20 12.97 -5.03
C VAL A 202 2.23 14.04 -5.37
N ALA A 203 1.94 15.00 -6.26
CA ALA A 203 2.92 15.99 -6.69
C ALA A 203 3.26 16.97 -5.56
N SER A 204 2.26 17.40 -4.79
CA SER A 204 2.42 18.32 -3.65
C SER A 204 3.43 17.87 -2.59
N TRP A 205 3.72 16.56 -2.47
CA TRP A 205 4.68 16.05 -1.49
C TRP A 205 6.11 16.58 -1.67
N GLN A 206 6.49 17.03 -2.87
CA GLN A 206 7.81 17.63 -3.11
C GLN A 206 8.02 18.94 -2.31
N ASP A 207 6.93 19.67 -2.05
CA ASP A 207 6.90 20.99 -1.41
C ASP A 207 6.37 20.91 0.05
N SER A 208 6.07 19.70 0.54
CA SER A 208 5.56 19.46 1.90
C SER A 208 6.59 19.78 2.98
N VAL A 209 6.16 20.53 4.01
CA VAL A 209 6.96 20.72 5.22
C VAL A 209 7.15 19.38 5.94
N VAL A 210 8.40 18.94 6.05
CA VAL A 210 8.77 17.71 6.78
C VAL A 210 8.78 17.99 8.28
N THR A 211 7.92 17.29 9.02
CA THR A 211 7.89 17.33 10.48
C THR A 211 8.72 16.18 11.06
N GLU A 212 9.63 16.47 11.99
CA GLU A 212 10.40 15.45 12.70
C GLU A 212 9.81 15.16 14.09
N ALA A 213 9.27 13.95 14.28
CA ALA A 213 8.89 13.43 15.58
C ALA A 213 10.11 12.78 16.25
N THR A 214 10.56 13.36 17.36
CA THR A 214 11.72 12.87 18.12
C THR A 214 11.25 11.82 19.14
N ILE A 215 11.73 10.59 18.96
CA ILE A 215 11.52 9.46 19.87
C ILE A 215 12.73 9.37 20.81
N ALA A 216 12.60 8.72 21.97
CA ALA A 216 13.68 8.69 22.97
C ALA A 216 14.92 7.88 22.53
N ASP A 217 14.73 6.95 21.59
CA ASP A 217 15.69 5.98 21.10
C ASP A 217 15.81 6.05 19.57
N GLU A 218 16.90 5.53 19.01
CA GLU A 218 17.10 5.31 17.57
C GLU A 218 15.92 4.55 16.93
N VAL A 219 15.49 4.93 15.72
CA VAL A 219 14.22 4.47 15.13
C VAL A 219 14.36 3.65 13.85
N SER A 220 13.39 2.78 13.56
CA SER A 220 13.27 2.04 12.30
C SER A 220 11.83 1.65 11.93
N TYR A 221 11.57 1.45 10.63
CA TYR A 221 10.37 0.85 10.04
C TYR A 221 9.03 1.58 10.33
N GLY A 222 9.01 2.92 10.25
CA GLY A 222 7.80 3.70 10.45
C GLY A 222 6.78 3.51 9.33
N SER A 223 5.62 2.93 9.66
CA SER A 223 4.48 2.76 8.73
C SER A 223 3.18 3.25 9.38
N PRO A 224 2.42 4.20 8.80
CA PRO A 224 1.39 4.92 9.55
C PRO A 224 0.04 4.18 9.55
N LEU A 225 -0.40 3.73 10.73
CA LEU A 225 -1.70 3.11 10.92
C LEU A 225 -2.72 4.20 11.32
N HIS A 226 -3.71 4.42 10.47
CA HIS A 226 -4.81 5.36 10.71
C HIS A 226 -5.72 4.87 11.84
N ILE A 227 -6.11 5.76 12.74
CA ILE A 227 -6.89 5.44 13.94
C ILE A 227 -8.27 6.10 13.82
N ALA A 228 -9.25 5.33 13.36
CA ALA A 228 -10.58 5.82 13.01
C ALA A 228 -11.36 6.37 14.23
N SER A 229 -11.10 5.84 15.42
CA SER A 229 -11.65 6.31 16.70
C SER A 229 -11.14 7.68 17.15
N LEU A 230 -10.04 8.17 16.59
CA LEU A 230 -9.39 9.45 16.91
C LEU A 230 -9.34 10.37 15.68
N SER A 231 -10.21 10.15 14.69
CA SER A 231 -10.24 10.86 13.41
C SER A 231 -11.66 11.27 13.01
N ASP A 232 -11.83 12.47 12.47
CA ASP A 232 -13.12 13.10 12.16
C ASP A 232 -13.07 13.85 10.81
N ALA A 233 -13.90 14.87 10.57
CA ALA A 233 -13.85 15.63 9.33
C ALA A 233 -12.55 16.45 9.19
N ASP A 234 -12.07 17.03 10.30
CA ASP A 234 -11.03 18.06 10.36
C ASP A 234 -9.65 17.50 10.74
N GLN A 235 -9.59 16.29 11.29
CA GLN A 235 -8.35 15.63 11.73
C GLN A 235 -8.31 14.14 11.36
N ASP A 236 -7.15 13.67 10.90
CA ASP A 236 -6.79 12.24 10.89
C ASP A 236 -5.68 11.98 11.92
N THR A 237 -5.85 10.98 12.78
CA THR A 237 -4.86 10.56 13.76
C THR A 237 -4.25 9.22 13.38
N PHE A 238 -2.95 9.06 13.64
CA PHE A 238 -2.19 7.87 13.28
C PHE A 238 -1.37 7.38 14.47
N TRP A 239 -1.28 6.06 14.62
CA TRP A 239 -0.24 5.41 15.43
C TRP A 239 0.77 4.81 14.47
N ILE A 240 2.02 5.28 14.55
CA ILE A 240 3.10 4.82 13.69
C ILE A 240 3.94 3.84 14.50
N PRO A 241 3.77 2.50 14.33
CA PRO A 241 4.72 1.54 14.88
C PRO A 241 6.13 1.87 14.43
N VAL A 242 7.05 1.88 15.40
CA VAL A 242 8.48 2.11 15.20
C VAL A 242 9.25 1.08 16.04
N ARG A 243 10.26 0.48 15.42
CA ARG A 243 11.25 -0.37 16.09
C ARG A 243 12.32 0.51 16.70
N VAL A 244 12.70 0.25 17.95
CA VAL A 244 13.56 1.14 18.76
C VAL A 244 14.55 0.36 19.63
N ALA A 245 15.42 1.10 20.35
CA ALA A 245 16.36 0.59 21.36
C ALA A 245 17.26 -0.53 20.82
N ALA A 246 18.16 -0.21 19.88
CA ALA A 246 19.02 -1.16 19.16
C ALA A 246 18.26 -2.35 18.49
N GLY A 247 16.95 -2.21 18.27
CA GLY A 247 16.13 -3.18 17.56
C GLY A 247 15.52 -4.29 18.42
N VAL A 248 15.42 -4.10 19.74
CA VAL A 248 14.81 -5.07 20.68
C VAL A 248 13.37 -4.73 21.08
N SER A 249 12.91 -3.50 20.83
CA SER A 249 11.59 -3.00 21.23
C SER A 249 10.79 -2.42 20.07
N TRP A 250 9.46 -2.42 20.21
CA TRP A 250 8.52 -1.74 19.33
C TRP A 250 7.58 -0.86 20.15
N ARG A 251 7.38 0.37 19.68
CA ARG A 251 6.51 1.40 20.27
C ARG A 251 5.66 2.05 19.18
N PHE A 252 4.67 2.84 19.55
CA PHE A 252 3.93 3.67 18.60
C PHE A 252 4.22 5.16 18.82
N GLN A 253 4.68 5.86 17.79
CA GLN A 253 4.63 7.33 17.78
C GLN A 253 3.23 7.76 17.34
N GLN A 254 2.49 8.49 18.18
CA GLN A 254 1.23 9.10 17.72
C GLN A 254 1.53 10.39 16.95
N ILE A 255 0.84 10.59 15.83
CA ILE A 255 0.70 11.91 15.18
C ILE A 255 -0.76 12.20 14.87
N SER A 256 -1.10 13.47 14.67
CA SER A 256 -2.38 13.89 14.12
C SER A 256 -2.16 14.92 13.02
N VAL A 257 -2.98 14.85 11.96
CA VAL A 257 -2.89 15.67 10.75
C VAL A 257 -4.17 16.43 10.56
N ASN A 258 -4.10 17.76 10.67
CA ASN A 258 -5.22 18.65 10.41
C ASN A 258 -5.50 18.70 8.89
N GLN A 259 -6.73 18.37 8.48
CA GLN A 259 -7.09 18.17 7.08
C GLN A 259 -7.19 19.46 6.27
N SER A 260 -7.56 20.59 6.89
CA SER A 260 -7.62 21.88 6.19
C SER A 260 -6.23 22.47 5.93
N THR A 261 -5.36 22.52 6.95
CA THR A 261 -4.01 23.12 6.84
C THR A 261 -2.92 22.16 6.37
N GLY A 262 -3.03 20.86 6.69
CA GLY A 262 -1.95 19.88 6.54
C GLY A 262 -0.94 19.85 7.69
N ALA A 263 -1.14 20.65 8.74
CA ALA A 263 -0.24 20.70 9.89
C ALA A 263 -0.21 19.36 10.66
N VAL A 264 1.00 18.93 11.03
CA VAL A 264 1.26 17.72 11.83
C VAL A 264 1.46 18.09 13.30
N THR A 265 0.64 17.53 14.18
CA THR A 265 0.84 17.56 15.62
C THR A 265 1.51 16.26 16.05
N VAL A 266 2.69 16.35 16.67
CA VAL A 266 3.39 15.20 17.26
C VAL A 266 2.80 14.89 18.64
N GLY A 267 2.26 13.68 18.81
CA GLY A 267 1.71 13.18 20.06
C GLY A 267 2.75 12.43 20.92
N PRO A 268 2.31 11.77 22.01
CA PRO A 268 3.19 10.97 22.84
C PRO A 268 3.68 9.70 22.12
N VAL A 269 4.86 9.22 22.54
CA VAL A 269 5.29 7.84 22.29
C VAL A 269 4.51 6.91 23.23
N ARG A 270 4.00 5.81 22.69
CA ARG A 270 3.23 4.78 23.40
C ARG A 270 4.06 3.51 23.52
N PHE A 271 4.24 3.04 24.76
CA PHE A 271 4.89 1.76 25.04
C PHE A 271 4.03 0.58 24.55
N PHE A 272 4.68 -0.50 24.13
CA PHE A 272 3.98 -1.68 23.61
C PHE A 272 4.71 -2.98 23.97
N VAL A 273 5.74 -3.40 23.23
CA VAL A 273 6.45 -4.68 23.48
C VAL A 273 7.95 -4.58 23.27
N GLN A 274 8.69 -5.40 24.01
CA GLN A 274 10.14 -5.57 23.93
C GLN A 274 10.52 -7.04 24.10
N SER A 275 11.72 -7.44 23.67
CA SER A 275 12.21 -8.80 23.94
C SER A 275 13.69 -8.83 24.30
N SER A 276 14.03 -9.68 25.28
CA SER A 276 15.41 -10.00 25.65
C SER A 276 16.08 -11.01 24.70
N GLY A 277 15.32 -11.56 23.74
CA GLY A 277 15.82 -12.51 22.74
C GLY A 277 16.66 -11.89 21.62
N GLY A 278 17.14 -10.65 21.77
CA GLY A 278 17.93 -9.94 20.77
C GLY A 278 17.08 -9.22 19.73
N GLN A 279 17.54 -9.19 18.48
CA GLN A 279 16.85 -8.46 17.40
C GLN A 279 15.44 -9.00 17.17
N PHE A 280 14.45 -8.10 17.24
CA PHE A 280 13.04 -8.44 17.29
C PHE A 280 12.20 -7.59 16.32
N TYR A 281 11.27 -8.22 15.61
CA TYR A 281 10.51 -7.67 14.49
C TYR A 281 9.01 -7.94 14.62
N CYS A 282 8.21 -6.95 14.23
CA CYS A 282 6.75 -7.03 14.20
C CYS A 282 6.23 -6.77 12.78
N SER A 283 5.09 -7.37 12.46
CA SER A 283 4.26 -7.03 11.30
C SER A 283 2.89 -6.59 11.79
N PHE A 284 2.37 -5.51 11.21
CA PHE A 284 1.11 -4.88 11.60
C PHE A 284 0.15 -4.84 10.42
N ALA A 285 -1.14 -5.10 10.67
CA ALA A 285 -2.19 -4.94 9.66
C ALA A 285 -3.54 -4.61 10.31
N ASP A 286 -4.42 -3.88 9.60
CA ASP A 286 -5.78 -3.64 10.08
C ASP A 286 -6.62 -4.94 9.99
N ALA A 287 -7.35 -5.25 11.06
CA ALA A 287 -8.32 -6.35 11.08
C ALA A 287 -9.54 -6.09 10.18
N ASN A 288 -9.73 -4.86 9.68
CA ASN A 288 -10.85 -4.41 8.85
C ASN A 288 -12.20 -4.94 9.36
N LYS A 289 -12.42 -4.86 10.69
CA LYS A 289 -13.61 -5.42 11.35
C LYS A 289 -14.86 -4.72 10.80
N THR A 290 -15.84 -5.51 10.38
CA THR A 290 -17.12 -5.04 9.82
C THR A 290 -18.10 -4.53 10.88
N SER A 291 -17.79 -4.74 12.16
CA SER A 291 -18.54 -4.25 13.32
C SER A 291 -17.65 -4.18 14.57
N GLY A 292 -18.04 -3.35 15.54
CA GLY A 292 -17.25 -3.08 16.73
C GLY A 292 -16.09 -2.10 16.47
N ASN A 293 -15.12 -2.09 17.39
CA ASN A 293 -13.96 -1.20 17.32
C ASN A 293 -13.00 -1.63 16.19
N GLN A 294 -12.29 -0.66 15.62
CA GLN A 294 -11.12 -0.93 14.79
C GLN A 294 -10.07 -1.69 15.63
N VAL A 295 -9.39 -2.66 15.02
CA VAL A 295 -8.34 -3.44 15.67
C VAL A 295 -7.13 -3.58 14.77
N ILE A 296 -5.96 -3.30 15.33
CA ILE A 296 -4.67 -3.60 14.69
C ILE A 296 -4.27 -5.02 15.10
N ARG A 297 -4.04 -5.87 14.10
CA ARG A 297 -3.40 -7.18 14.27
C ARG A 297 -1.89 -7.01 14.27
N VAL A 298 -1.20 -7.72 15.14
CA VAL A 298 0.26 -7.76 15.21
C VAL A 298 0.71 -9.21 15.25
N ALA A 299 1.66 -9.59 14.39
CA ALA A 299 2.46 -10.79 14.58
C ALA A 299 3.91 -10.39 14.84
N ALA A 300 4.63 -11.16 15.66
CA ALA A 300 5.99 -10.81 16.05
C ALA A 300 6.93 -12.03 16.12
N TYR A 301 8.20 -11.80 15.80
CA TYR A 301 9.23 -12.82 15.62
C TYR A 301 10.64 -12.22 15.83
N HIS A 302 11.64 -13.02 16.17
CA HIS A 302 13.04 -12.58 16.25
C HIS A 302 13.73 -12.51 14.87
N ASN A 303 14.96 -12.06 14.81
CA ASN A 303 15.80 -12.32 13.64
C ASN A 303 16.02 -13.85 13.52
N PRO A 304 15.91 -14.49 12.33
CA PRO A 304 16.30 -15.89 12.14
C PRO A 304 17.75 -16.24 12.53
N ALA A 305 18.60 -15.25 12.81
CA ALA A 305 19.92 -15.43 13.42
C ALA A 305 19.90 -15.67 14.94
N MET A 306 18.78 -15.41 15.63
CA MET A 306 18.63 -15.67 17.06
C MET A 306 18.22 -17.12 17.31
N ALA A 307 18.63 -17.67 18.45
CA ALA A 307 18.21 -19.02 18.88
C ALA A 307 16.73 -19.10 19.30
N ASP A 308 16.09 -17.97 19.59
CA ASP A 308 14.64 -17.92 19.82
C ASP A 308 13.90 -17.88 18.47
N ASN A 309 12.97 -18.81 18.29
CA ASN A 309 12.12 -18.92 17.10
C ASN A 309 10.63 -18.99 17.44
N HIS A 310 10.23 -18.47 18.61
CA HIS A 310 8.84 -18.20 18.97
C HIS A 310 8.18 -17.22 17.99
N ILE A 311 6.91 -17.47 17.64
CA ILE A 311 6.05 -16.46 16.98
C ILE A 311 4.90 -16.10 17.91
N TRP A 312 4.67 -14.80 18.10
CA TRP A 312 3.54 -14.25 18.85
C TRP A 312 2.50 -13.66 17.91
N TYR A 313 1.25 -13.61 18.38
CA TYR A 313 0.15 -12.88 17.74
C TYR A 313 -0.63 -12.10 18.80
N MET A 314 -1.02 -10.87 18.47
CA MET A 314 -1.73 -9.93 19.34
C MET A 314 -2.79 -9.14 18.52
N GLU A 315 -3.86 -8.72 19.19
CA GLU A 315 -4.83 -7.74 18.69
C GLU A 315 -4.88 -6.53 19.64
N ILE A 316 -4.76 -5.33 19.08
CA ILE A 316 -4.86 -4.04 19.80
C ILE A 316 -6.21 -3.40 19.47
N ASP A 317 -7.01 -3.10 20.48
CA ASP A 317 -8.23 -2.30 20.33
C ASP A 317 -7.90 -0.80 20.18
N CYS A 318 -8.29 -0.19 19.07
CA CYS A 318 -7.96 1.20 18.77
C CYS A 318 -8.82 2.23 19.54
N VAL A 319 -9.84 1.80 20.29
CA VAL A 319 -10.66 2.66 21.16
C VAL A 319 -10.19 2.57 22.60
N THR A 320 -10.04 1.35 23.15
CA THR A 320 -9.65 1.17 24.56
C THR A 320 -8.14 1.16 24.78
N GLY A 321 -7.36 0.82 23.75
CA GLY A 321 -5.91 0.60 23.84
C GLY A 321 -5.52 -0.82 24.23
N ASP A 322 -6.47 -1.69 24.56
CA ASP A 322 -6.21 -3.01 25.13
C ASP A 322 -5.52 -3.95 24.15
N VAL A 323 -4.45 -4.60 24.60
CA VAL A 323 -3.73 -5.61 23.84
C VAL A 323 -4.10 -7.00 24.35
N THR A 324 -4.65 -7.82 23.47
CA THR A 324 -5.16 -9.17 23.75
C THR A 324 -4.62 -10.19 22.76
N SER A 325 -4.83 -11.49 23.01
CA SER A 325 -4.54 -12.55 22.04
C SER A 325 -5.51 -13.71 22.20
N PRO A 326 -6.06 -14.27 21.10
CA PRO A 326 -7.02 -15.39 21.17
C PRO A 326 -6.42 -16.71 21.69
N VAL A 327 -5.09 -16.82 21.80
CA VAL A 327 -4.41 -18.00 22.39
C VAL A 327 -3.90 -17.78 23.81
N HIS A 328 -4.13 -16.60 24.40
CA HIS A 328 -3.79 -16.33 25.79
C HIS A 328 -4.99 -16.62 26.71
N ALA A 329 -4.73 -16.86 27.99
CA ALA A 329 -5.74 -17.36 28.92
C ALA A 329 -6.86 -16.32 29.19
N ALA A 330 -8.07 -16.66 28.76
CA ALA A 330 -9.34 -16.06 29.21
C ALA A 330 -9.46 -14.52 29.16
N GLY A 331 -8.99 -13.89 28.07
CA GLY A 331 -9.52 -12.59 27.61
C GLY A 331 -9.15 -11.34 28.41
N ALA A 332 -8.29 -11.44 29.43
CA ALA A 332 -7.70 -10.25 30.06
C ALA A 332 -6.67 -9.59 29.13
N PRO A 333 -6.60 -8.25 29.05
CA PRO A 333 -5.52 -7.57 28.35
C PRO A 333 -4.23 -7.68 29.16
N PHE A 334 -3.13 -8.01 28.49
CA PHE A 334 -1.80 -8.10 29.11
C PHE A 334 -1.03 -6.77 29.09
N THR A 335 -1.50 -5.79 28.31
CA THR A 335 -1.15 -4.37 28.43
C THR A 335 -2.18 -3.50 27.72
N ASN A 336 -2.04 -2.18 27.84
CA ASN A 336 -2.91 -1.20 27.22
C ASN A 336 -2.06 -0.05 26.65
N VAL A 337 -2.00 0.12 25.33
CA VAL A 337 -1.12 1.12 24.66
C VAL A 337 -1.54 2.58 24.90
N LEU A 338 -2.69 2.82 25.53
CA LEU A 338 -3.11 4.16 25.93
C LEU A 338 -2.56 4.58 27.31
N SER A 339 -2.24 3.61 28.18
CA SER A 339 -1.88 3.85 29.60
C SER A 339 -0.58 3.18 30.07
N ALA A 340 0.02 2.30 29.27
CA ALA A 340 1.29 1.63 29.60
C ALA A 340 2.44 2.63 29.79
N THR A 341 3.23 2.43 30.84
CA THR A 341 4.42 3.23 31.19
C THR A 341 5.75 2.53 30.89
N SER A 342 5.70 1.31 30.36
CA SER A 342 6.85 0.49 29.99
C SER A 342 6.46 -0.58 28.96
N ASP A 343 7.40 -1.04 28.14
CA ASP A 343 7.15 -2.08 27.13
C ASP A 343 6.99 -3.48 27.77
N VAL A 344 6.03 -4.27 27.29
CA VAL A 344 5.82 -5.65 27.79
C VAL A 344 6.94 -6.58 27.33
N GLN A 345 7.45 -7.37 28.27
CA GLN A 345 8.47 -8.37 27.99
C GLN A 345 7.90 -9.60 27.27
N LEU A 346 8.22 -9.74 25.99
CA LEU A 346 8.06 -10.96 25.22
C LEU A 346 9.24 -11.91 25.48
N ASN A 347 8.99 -12.96 26.26
CA ASN A 347 9.95 -14.02 26.56
C ASN A 347 9.22 -15.38 26.62
N GLY A 348 9.22 -16.11 25.50
CA GLY A 348 8.49 -17.38 25.39
C GLY A 348 9.14 -18.54 26.15
N ASN A 349 10.40 -18.36 26.58
CA ASN A 349 11.15 -19.37 27.33
C ASN A 349 10.91 -19.30 28.85
N GLN A 350 10.02 -18.42 29.33
CA GLN A 350 9.61 -18.37 30.74
C GLN A 350 8.47 -19.36 31.02
N ALA A 351 8.47 -19.93 32.24
CA ALA A 351 7.42 -20.85 32.71
C ALA A 351 6.03 -20.18 32.88
N SER A 352 5.94 -18.86 32.75
CA SER A 352 4.70 -18.08 32.74
C SER A 352 4.94 -16.81 31.92
N PRO A 353 4.88 -16.88 30.58
CA PRO A 353 5.16 -15.75 29.71
C PRO A 353 4.01 -14.73 29.77
N ALA A 354 4.32 -13.44 29.74
CA ALA A 354 3.31 -12.38 29.75
C ALA A 354 2.35 -12.44 28.54
N ILE A 355 2.80 -13.02 27.42
CA ILE A 355 2.00 -13.27 26.21
C ILE A 355 2.36 -14.67 25.70
N THR A 356 1.34 -15.53 25.55
CA THR A 356 1.52 -16.89 25.02
C THR A 356 1.90 -16.81 23.53
N PRO A 357 3.00 -17.45 23.08
CA PRO A 357 3.31 -17.55 21.66
C PRO A 357 2.33 -18.47 20.94
N ILE A 358 1.93 -18.13 19.70
CA ILE A 358 1.13 -19.03 18.84
C ILE A 358 1.95 -20.22 18.35
N MET A 359 3.27 -20.06 18.24
CA MET A 359 4.21 -21.15 17.93
C MET A 359 5.32 -21.15 18.97
N ALA A 360 5.35 -22.21 19.78
CA ALA A 360 6.42 -22.47 20.76
C ALA A 360 7.78 -22.63 20.08
N HIS A 361 8.86 -22.31 20.80
CA HIS A 361 10.21 -22.57 20.34
C HIS A 361 10.44 -24.08 20.13
N SER A 362 11.23 -24.43 19.12
CA SER A 362 11.79 -25.76 18.96
C SER A 362 13.19 -25.68 18.37
N ALA A 363 14.15 -26.35 19.02
CA ALA A 363 15.53 -26.46 18.56
C ALA A 363 15.72 -27.42 17.37
N SER A 364 14.65 -28.07 16.87
CA SER A 364 14.68 -28.93 15.68
C SER A 364 14.41 -28.20 14.36
N VAL A 365 13.99 -26.93 14.43
CA VAL A 365 13.65 -26.10 13.26
C VAL A 365 14.22 -24.69 13.43
N ASP A 366 14.37 -23.95 12.34
CA ASP A 366 14.41 -22.49 12.38
C ASP A 366 13.24 -21.92 11.56
N ARG A 367 12.90 -20.64 11.79
CA ARG A 367 11.74 -19.98 11.17
C ARG A 367 12.09 -18.61 10.58
N ARG A 368 11.19 -18.09 9.74
CA ARG A 368 11.13 -16.67 9.37
C ARG A 368 9.70 -16.22 9.19
N MET A 369 9.22 -15.30 10.03
CA MET A 369 7.94 -14.60 9.80
C MET A 369 8.07 -13.64 8.60
N PHE A 370 6.97 -13.47 7.86
CA PHE A 370 6.81 -12.40 6.87
C PHE A 370 5.77 -11.38 7.35
N TYR A 371 4.48 -11.70 7.25
CA TYR A 371 3.41 -10.76 7.59
C TYR A 371 2.28 -11.40 8.41
N VAL A 372 1.55 -10.55 9.13
CA VAL A 372 0.21 -10.85 9.66
C VAL A 372 -0.86 -10.56 8.59
N SER A 373 -1.92 -11.38 8.52
CA SER A 373 -3.02 -11.15 7.57
C SER A 373 -3.87 -9.97 8.02
N PRO A 374 -4.10 -8.94 7.17
CA PRO A 374 -5.24 -8.03 7.38
C PRO A 374 -6.54 -8.84 7.38
N GLY A 375 -7.63 -8.23 7.84
CA GLY A 375 -8.97 -8.78 7.65
C GLY A 375 -9.70 -8.19 6.43
N PRO A 376 -11.02 -8.40 6.29
CA PRO A 376 -11.92 -8.98 7.29
C PRO A 376 -11.78 -10.49 7.52
N TYR A 377 -11.04 -11.23 6.68
CA TYR A 377 -10.79 -12.66 6.87
C TYR A 377 -10.09 -12.97 8.20
N LYS A 378 -10.22 -14.21 8.67
CA LYS A 378 -9.70 -14.67 9.97
C LYS A 378 -8.19 -14.42 10.14
N PRO A 379 -7.71 -14.22 11.39
CA PRO A 379 -6.32 -13.91 11.66
C PRO A 379 -5.39 -15.07 11.30
N ARG A 380 -4.30 -14.73 10.61
CA ARG A 380 -3.29 -15.66 10.09
C ARG A 380 -1.91 -15.02 10.12
N VAL A 381 -0.86 -15.84 10.12
CA VAL A 381 0.54 -15.39 9.99
C VAL A 381 1.21 -16.17 8.86
N ALA A 382 1.83 -15.46 7.91
CA ALA A 382 2.64 -16.05 6.85
C ALA A 382 4.09 -16.20 7.34
N TYR A 383 4.67 -17.39 7.20
CA TYR A 383 6.02 -17.68 7.67
C TYR A 383 6.69 -18.79 6.85
N ALA A 384 7.99 -18.93 7.00
CA ALA A 384 8.76 -20.09 6.55
C ALA A 384 9.27 -20.90 7.74
N GLU A 385 9.39 -22.22 7.57
CA GLU A 385 10.04 -23.13 8.53
C GLU A 385 10.91 -24.15 7.79
N TRP A 386 12.02 -24.54 8.40
CA TRP A 386 12.93 -25.59 7.92
C TRP A 386 13.57 -26.33 9.10
N ALA A 387 14.08 -27.54 8.88
CA ALA A 387 14.84 -28.27 9.90
C ALA A 387 16.13 -27.49 10.26
N ALA A 388 16.47 -27.39 11.54
CA ALA A 388 17.52 -26.49 12.02
C ALA A 388 18.86 -26.69 11.27
N GLY A 389 19.47 -25.59 10.82
CA GLY A 389 20.69 -25.64 10.01
C GLY A 389 20.52 -26.13 8.57
N SER A 390 19.30 -26.38 8.09
CA SER A 390 18.95 -26.70 6.68
C SER A 390 18.14 -25.58 5.97
N PRO A 391 18.57 -24.30 6.03
CA PRO A 391 17.74 -23.14 5.67
C PRO A 391 17.35 -23.01 4.19
N ASP A 392 18.06 -23.67 3.28
CA ASP A 392 17.74 -23.66 1.85
C ASP A 392 16.66 -24.70 1.46
N ALA A 393 16.15 -25.46 2.46
CA ALA A 393 15.02 -26.39 2.34
C ALA A 393 13.70 -25.81 2.90
N ALA A 394 13.59 -24.49 3.03
CA ALA A 394 12.45 -23.81 3.63
C ALA A 394 11.09 -24.09 2.96
N MET A 395 10.09 -24.40 3.78
CA MET A 395 8.68 -24.52 3.41
C MET A 395 7.93 -23.26 3.82
N TYR A 396 7.25 -22.61 2.86
CA TYR A 396 6.29 -21.54 3.13
C TYR A 396 5.00 -22.10 3.72
N ARG A 397 4.53 -21.44 4.77
CA ARG A 397 3.40 -21.85 5.59
C ARG A 397 2.51 -20.67 5.95
N VAL A 398 1.24 -20.96 6.17
CA VAL A 398 0.30 -20.04 6.80
C VAL A 398 -0.21 -20.68 8.07
N TYR A 399 0.05 -20.04 9.22
CA TYR A 399 -0.54 -20.41 10.50
C TYR A 399 -1.93 -19.76 10.63
N ASP A 400 -2.93 -20.56 10.97
CA ASP A 400 -4.28 -20.13 11.32
C ASP A 400 -4.36 -19.89 12.84
N VAL A 401 -4.55 -18.63 13.24
CA VAL A 401 -4.51 -18.23 14.64
C VAL A 401 -5.72 -18.74 15.43
N GLN A 402 -6.86 -18.98 14.76
CA GLN A 402 -8.07 -19.50 15.41
C GLN A 402 -8.10 -21.03 15.46
N ALA A 403 -7.54 -21.70 14.45
CA ALA A 403 -7.47 -23.16 14.40
C ALA A 403 -6.19 -23.74 15.02
N GLY A 404 -5.23 -22.92 15.42
CA GLY A 404 -3.98 -23.35 16.08
C GLY A 404 -3.08 -24.24 15.21
N THR A 405 -3.17 -24.10 13.88
CA THR A 405 -2.60 -25.07 12.92
C THR A 405 -1.96 -24.39 11.71
N SER A 406 -1.00 -25.06 11.07
CA SER A 406 -0.31 -24.56 9.87
C SER A 406 -0.70 -25.33 8.60
N LYS A 407 -0.88 -24.60 7.51
CA LYS A 407 -1.04 -25.11 6.14
C LYS A 407 0.26 -24.91 5.36
N ASP A 408 0.84 -25.98 4.82
CA ASP A 408 1.93 -25.90 3.83
C ASP A 408 1.41 -25.24 2.54
N ILE A 409 2.21 -24.35 1.95
CA ILE A 409 1.88 -23.62 0.72
C ILE A 409 2.81 -24.06 -0.42
N ALA A 410 4.12 -23.85 -0.26
CA ALA A 410 5.11 -24.12 -1.30
C ALA A 410 6.54 -24.14 -0.74
N THR A 411 7.46 -24.88 -1.38
CA THR A 411 8.90 -24.76 -1.09
C THR A 411 9.43 -23.41 -1.55
N ALA A 412 10.22 -22.73 -0.71
CA ALA A 412 10.77 -21.41 -0.98
C ALA A 412 11.89 -21.43 -2.04
N GLY A 413 12.68 -22.50 -2.05
CA GLY A 413 13.98 -22.55 -2.71
C GLY A 413 15.10 -21.92 -1.87
N PRO A 414 16.35 -21.90 -2.35
CA PRO A 414 17.48 -21.38 -1.59
C PRO A 414 17.35 -19.89 -1.24
N ARG A 415 18.02 -19.49 -0.16
CA ARG A 415 18.16 -18.09 0.25
C ARG A 415 18.96 -17.28 -0.77
N PHE A 416 18.93 -15.97 -0.59
CA PHE A 416 19.78 -15.01 -1.29
C PHE A 416 20.59 -14.10 -0.36
N GLY A 417 20.50 -14.32 0.96
CA GLY A 417 21.26 -13.55 1.95
C GLY A 417 22.77 -13.71 1.81
N TYR A 418 23.50 -12.64 2.14
CA TYR A 418 24.96 -12.53 1.99
C TYR A 418 25.74 -13.08 3.21
N THR A 419 25.08 -13.25 4.36
CA THR A 419 25.59 -14.01 5.51
C THR A 419 24.63 -15.14 5.88
N ALA A 420 25.13 -16.11 6.66
CA ALA A 420 24.31 -17.18 7.23
C ALA A 420 23.27 -16.67 8.25
N GLU A 421 23.45 -15.46 8.78
CA GLU A 421 22.55 -14.80 9.74
C GLU A 421 21.37 -14.14 9.02
N ALA A 422 21.65 -13.45 7.91
CA ALA A 422 20.67 -12.63 7.19
C ALA A 422 19.43 -13.42 6.69
N ASN A 423 19.63 -14.70 6.36
CA ASN A 423 18.57 -15.71 6.12
C ASN A 423 17.38 -15.23 5.26
N TYR A 424 17.64 -14.41 4.24
CA TYR A 424 16.59 -13.86 3.41
C TYR A 424 16.03 -14.89 2.42
N LEU A 425 14.71 -15.05 2.48
CA LEU A 425 13.88 -15.82 1.56
C LEU A 425 13.01 -14.86 0.74
N ALA A 426 12.53 -15.32 -0.43
CA ALA A 426 11.79 -14.47 -1.38
C ALA A 426 10.42 -14.02 -0.84
N GLY A 427 9.84 -14.76 0.11
CA GLY A 427 8.76 -14.29 0.96
C GLY A 427 7.35 -14.50 0.41
N MET A 428 6.39 -14.02 1.20
CA MET A 428 4.97 -14.25 1.06
C MET A 428 4.21 -12.97 1.40
N CYS A 429 2.98 -12.77 0.90
CA CYS A 429 2.06 -11.75 1.42
C CYS A 429 0.60 -12.20 1.30
N PHE A 430 -0.29 -11.53 2.04
CA PHE A 430 -1.74 -11.69 1.93
C PHE A 430 -2.34 -10.59 1.04
N GLU A 431 -3.53 -10.84 0.49
CA GLU A 431 -4.34 -9.79 -0.13
C GLU A 431 -4.69 -8.69 0.90
N SER A 432 -4.88 -7.43 0.46
CA SER A 432 -5.17 -6.29 1.34
C SER A 432 -6.35 -5.45 0.81
N PRO A 433 -7.53 -5.45 1.48
CA PRO A 433 -7.94 -6.32 2.58
C PRO A 433 -7.98 -7.80 2.18
N ALA A 434 -7.75 -8.71 3.12
CA ALA A 434 -7.88 -10.15 2.86
C ALA A 434 -9.34 -10.58 3.05
N VAL A 435 -9.96 -11.14 2.02
CA VAL A 435 -11.36 -11.61 2.04
C VAL A 435 -11.51 -13.13 2.03
N ASP A 436 -10.49 -13.86 1.58
CA ASP A 436 -10.43 -15.33 1.57
C ASP A 436 -9.05 -15.86 2.02
N ASP A 437 -8.77 -17.14 1.79
CA ASP A 437 -7.49 -17.75 2.20
C ASP A 437 -6.31 -17.44 1.25
N THR A 438 -6.50 -16.62 0.20
CA THR A 438 -5.46 -16.25 -0.77
C THR A 438 -4.18 -15.79 -0.09
N VAL A 439 -3.06 -16.29 -0.61
CA VAL A 439 -1.70 -15.89 -0.27
C VAL A 439 -0.87 -15.84 -1.56
N TYR A 440 0.00 -14.85 -1.67
CA TYR A 440 0.97 -14.74 -2.76
C TYR A 440 2.35 -15.13 -2.24
N VAL A 441 3.13 -15.87 -3.02
CA VAL A 441 4.48 -16.32 -2.66
C VAL A 441 5.46 -16.05 -3.78
N ALA A 442 6.70 -15.72 -3.42
CA ALA A 442 7.82 -15.58 -4.34
C ALA A 442 8.83 -16.70 -4.07
N ARG A 443 9.34 -17.37 -5.12
CA ARG A 443 10.14 -18.61 -4.98
C ARG A 443 11.42 -18.54 -5.80
N ASN A 444 12.54 -18.91 -5.16
CA ASN A 444 13.86 -18.97 -5.77
C ASN A 444 14.17 -20.39 -6.26
N LEU A 445 13.49 -20.84 -7.31
CA LEU A 445 13.71 -22.17 -7.92
C LEU A 445 14.45 -22.02 -9.27
N PRO A 446 14.82 -23.11 -9.98
CA PRO A 446 15.54 -23.00 -11.25
C PRO A 446 14.81 -22.09 -12.27
N VAL A 447 13.48 -22.18 -12.30
CA VAL A 447 12.58 -21.09 -12.75
C VAL A 447 12.06 -20.40 -11.50
N LYS A 448 12.27 -19.09 -11.39
CA LYS A 448 11.98 -18.29 -10.20
C LYS A 448 10.62 -17.63 -10.40
N THR A 449 9.70 -17.77 -9.45
CA THR A 449 8.27 -17.49 -9.69
C THR A 449 7.65 -16.53 -8.68
N ILE A 450 6.65 -15.77 -9.15
CA ILE A 450 5.57 -15.21 -8.33
C ILE A 450 4.34 -16.07 -8.54
N GLU A 451 3.74 -16.56 -7.45
CA GLU A 451 2.58 -17.47 -7.47
C GLU A 451 1.47 -16.95 -6.56
N ARG A 452 0.22 -17.03 -7.03
CA ARG A 452 -0.97 -16.93 -6.19
C ARG A 452 -1.43 -18.33 -5.78
N HIS A 453 -1.69 -18.53 -4.50
CA HIS A 453 -2.24 -19.76 -3.92
C HIS A 453 -3.54 -19.45 -3.18
N TRP A 454 -4.58 -20.28 -3.35
CA TRP A 454 -5.89 -20.12 -2.70
C TRP A 454 -6.65 -21.46 -2.65
N THR A 455 -7.75 -21.54 -1.91
CA THR A 455 -8.68 -22.66 -1.95
C THR A 455 -9.88 -22.34 -2.85
N GLY A 456 -10.07 -23.16 -3.90
CA GLY A 456 -11.19 -23.01 -4.84
C GLY A 456 -12.55 -23.41 -4.25
N ARG A 457 -13.64 -23.11 -4.96
CA ARG A 457 -15.03 -23.34 -4.51
C ARG A 457 -15.35 -24.79 -4.09
N GLY A 458 -14.58 -25.77 -4.58
CA GLY A 458 -14.71 -27.19 -4.21
C GLY A 458 -13.84 -27.63 -3.02
N GLY A 459 -13.24 -26.70 -2.26
CA GLY A 459 -12.33 -27.01 -1.15
C GLY A 459 -10.91 -27.41 -1.56
N ALA A 460 -10.65 -27.65 -2.85
CA ALA A 460 -9.33 -27.99 -3.38
C ALA A 460 -8.38 -26.77 -3.37
N ALA A 461 -7.12 -27.00 -2.98
CA ALA A 461 -6.05 -26.02 -3.16
C ALA A 461 -5.81 -25.75 -4.66
N SER A 462 -5.53 -24.50 -5.00
CA SER A 462 -5.36 -23.99 -6.36
C SER A 462 -4.18 -23.01 -6.42
N MET A 463 -3.45 -23.00 -7.54
CA MET A 463 -2.28 -22.17 -7.74
C MET A 463 -2.24 -21.60 -9.17
N LYS A 464 -1.74 -20.37 -9.30
CA LYS A 464 -1.52 -19.66 -10.57
C LYS A 464 -0.16 -18.97 -10.53
N ILE A 465 0.76 -19.33 -11.43
CA ILE A 465 1.99 -18.56 -11.67
C ILE A 465 1.57 -17.23 -12.32
N LEU A 466 2.00 -16.11 -11.73
CA LEU A 466 1.71 -14.75 -12.22
C LEU A 466 2.90 -14.14 -12.98
N ALA A 467 4.12 -14.48 -12.56
CA ALA A 467 5.34 -14.20 -13.31
C ALA A 467 6.38 -15.32 -13.09
N ALA A 468 7.28 -15.45 -14.05
CA ALA A 468 8.43 -16.33 -14.00
C ALA A 468 9.66 -15.63 -14.58
N SER A 469 10.82 -15.84 -13.97
CA SER A 469 12.12 -15.37 -14.45
C SER A 469 13.17 -16.46 -14.30
N THR A 470 14.12 -16.51 -15.22
CA THR A 470 15.30 -17.39 -15.13
C THR A 470 16.52 -16.64 -14.61
N THR A 471 16.62 -15.33 -14.86
CA THR A 471 17.80 -14.48 -14.66
C THR A 471 17.75 -13.63 -13.39
N THR A 472 16.57 -13.40 -12.83
CA THR A 472 16.34 -12.61 -11.60
C THR A 472 15.42 -13.38 -10.67
N THR A 473 15.66 -13.29 -9.37
CA THR A 473 14.72 -13.74 -8.34
C THR A 473 13.71 -12.63 -8.12
N PRO A 474 12.44 -12.82 -8.48
CA PRO A 474 11.40 -11.92 -8.03
C PRO A 474 11.25 -12.16 -6.52
N ILE A 475 11.28 -11.09 -5.73
CA ILE A 475 11.24 -11.15 -4.28
C ILE A 475 10.18 -10.21 -3.73
N ARG A 476 9.67 -10.59 -2.55
CA ARG A 476 8.73 -9.86 -1.72
C ARG A 476 7.47 -9.45 -2.49
N PRO A 477 6.51 -10.37 -2.67
CA PRO A 477 5.22 -9.96 -3.19
C PRO A 477 4.59 -8.98 -2.18
N LEU A 478 3.99 -7.91 -2.70
CA LEU A 478 3.28 -6.88 -1.95
C LEU A 478 1.91 -6.69 -2.60
N CYS A 479 0.85 -6.59 -1.81
CA CYS A 479 -0.50 -6.32 -2.30
C CYS A 479 -0.90 -4.86 -2.05
N ALA A 480 -1.57 -4.25 -3.03
CA ALA A 480 -2.07 -2.89 -2.88
C ALA A 480 -3.11 -2.81 -1.77
N LYS A 481 -2.96 -1.85 -0.86
CA LYS A 481 -4.04 -1.46 0.05
C LYS A 481 -5.25 -1.00 -0.79
N GLY A 482 -6.42 -1.61 -0.56
CA GLY A 482 -7.64 -1.31 -1.34
C GLY A 482 -7.93 -2.24 -2.52
N ASN A 483 -7.46 -3.49 -2.49
CA ASN A 483 -7.72 -4.55 -3.49
C ASN A 483 -7.34 -4.14 -4.93
N GLY A 484 -6.07 -3.75 -5.10
CA GLY A 484 -5.51 -3.38 -6.40
C GLY A 484 -5.57 -4.51 -7.45
N PRO A 485 -5.52 -4.17 -8.75
CA PRO A 485 -5.38 -5.16 -9.82
C PRO A 485 -3.95 -5.72 -9.92
N ALA A 486 -2.96 -4.92 -9.51
CA ALA A 486 -1.54 -5.25 -9.58
C ALA A 486 -1.00 -5.77 -8.25
N LEU A 487 -0.15 -6.80 -8.31
CA LEU A 487 0.72 -7.26 -7.22
C LEU A 487 2.15 -6.80 -7.51
N MET A 488 2.75 -6.01 -6.63
CA MET A 488 4.13 -5.51 -6.78
C MET A 488 5.17 -6.47 -6.21
N PHE A 489 6.38 -6.44 -6.77
CA PHE A 489 7.54 -7.22 -6.35
C PHE A 489 8.83 -6.55 -6.85
N PHE A 490 9.99 -7.00 -6.38
CA PHE A 490 11.30 -6.48 -6.80
C PHE A 490 12.06 -7.58 -7.55
N ASP A 491 12.79 -7.24 -8.62
CA ASP A 491 13.67 -8.18 -9.31
C ASP A 491 15.12 -8.04 -8.80
N MET A 492 15.67 -9.10 -8.20
CA MET A 492 17.02 -9.08 -7.63
C MET A 492 17.87 -10.25 -8.14
N ARG A 493 19.18 -10.04 -8.32
CA ARG A 493 20.13 -11.10 -8.73
C ARG A 493 20.81 -11.77 -7.53
N GLN A 494 21.28 -10.97 -6.58
CA GLN A 494 21.89 -11.37 -5.30
C GLN A 494 21.73 -10.24 -4.28
N TYR A 495 21.75 -10.51 -2.96
CA TYR A 495 21.60 -9.42 -1.97
C TYR A 495 22.78 -8.45 -1.95
N ALA A 496 23.98 -8.86 -2.41
CA ALA A 496 25.08 -7.91 -2.62
C ALA A 496 24.73 -6.81 -3.66
N ASP A 497 23.77 -7.07 -4.55
CA ASP A 497 23.22 -6.09 -5.50
C ASP A 497 22.11 -5.22 -4.87
N PHE A 498 21.98 -5.17 -3.54
CA PHE A 498 21.28 -4.06 -2.87
C PHE A 498 22.05 -2.73 -2.96
N ALA A 499 23.30 -2.74 -3.43
CA ALA A 499 24.08 -1.52 -3.66
C ALA A 499 23.67 -0.68 -4.91
N PRO A 500 23.10 -1.26 -6.00
CA PRO A 500 22.59 -0.47 -7.13
C PRO A 500 21.08 -0.63 -7.44
N LEU A 501 20.32 -1.38 -6.64
CA LEU A 501 18.84 -1.62 -6.64
C LEU A 501 18.09 -1.54 -7.98
N GLY A 502 17.55 -2.68 -8.43
CA GLY A 502 16.75 -2.79 -9.66
C GLY A 502 15.37 -2.12 -9.61
N ASP A 503 14.53 -2.42 -10.61
CA ASP A 503 13.18 -1.87 -10.69
C ASP A 503 12.22 -2.54 -9.69
N VAL A 504 11.29 -1.75 -9.13
CA VAL A 504 10.03 -2.30 -8.61
C VAL A 504 9.12 -2.59 -9.79
N ARG A 505 8.54 -3.78 -9.84
CA ARG A 505 7.70 -4.26 -10.95
C ARG A 505 6.36 -4.75 -10.44
N SER A 506 5.40 -4.99 -11.33
CA SER A 506 4.15 -5.66 -10.97
C SER A 506 3.68 -6.71 -11.98
N VAL A 507 2.88 -7.65 -11.47
CA VAL A 507 2.04 -8.57 -12.25
C VAL A 507 0.56 -8.19 -12.08
N ASN A 508 -0.30 -8.62 -12.99
CA ASN A 508 -1.74 -8.67 -12.71
C ASN A 508 -2.03 -9.82 -11.73
N ALA A 509 -2.69 -9.51 -10.62
CA ALA A 509 -2.96 -10.44 -9.52
C ALA A 509 -4.19 -11.35 -9.77
N LYS A 510 -5.04 -10.98 -10.73
CA LYS A 510 -6.40 -11.52 -10.90
C LYS A 510 -6.44 -12.53 -12.05
#